data_AF-A0AAD5UNM1-F1
#
_entry.id   AF-A0AAD5UNM1-F1
#
_cell.length_a   1.000
_cell.length_b   1.000
_cell.length_c   1.000
_cell.angle_alpha   90.00
_cell.angle_beta   90.00
_cell.angle_gamma   90.00
#
_symmetry.space_group_name_H-M   'P 1'
#
loop_
_entity.id
_entity.type
_entity.pdbx_description
1 polymer ?
#
loop_
_entity_poly.entity_id
_entity_poly.type
_entity_poly.pdbx_seq_one_letter_code
_entity_poly.pdbx_strand_id
1 'polypeptide(L)'
;MMKFGVDIDGHSDIFGSMPEIIAYYVKHMYLDKFKEQGDDEFTYTWGPRAKALFPEKNLMKLMAQMYPDMDENKTKVLMRGIKMAAEE
;
A
#
# COMPACT_ATOMS: atom_id res chain seq x y z
N MET A 1 -2.73 17.78 -9.98
CA MET A 1 -1.50 16.99 -10.21
C MET A 1 -1.90 15.53 -10.13
N MET A 2 -1.92 14.82 -11.26
CA MET A 2 -2.31 13.40 -11.32
C MET A 2 -1.16 12.58 -10.73
N LYS A 3 -1.33 12.01 -9.55
CA LYS A 3 -0.34 11.10 -8.94
C LYS A 3 -0.67 9.70 -9.42
N PHE A 4 0.25 9.07 -10.14
CA PHE A 4 0.15 7.67 -10.58
C PHE A 4 -1.08 7.28 -11.43
N GLY A 5 -1.64 8.21 -12.20
CA GLY A 5 -2.79 7.90 -13.08
C GLY A 5 -4.11 7.69 -12.33
N VAL A 6 -4.21 8.25 -11.12
CA VAL A 6 -5.46 8.42 -10.38
C VAL A 6 -5.82 9.90 -10.38
N ASP A 7 -7.06 10.23 -10.72
CA ASP A 7 -7.59 11.59 -10.68
C ASP A 7 -7.99 12.02 -9.26
N ILE A 8 -8.51 13.25 -9.15
CA ILE A 8 -8.87 13.85 -7.86
C ILE A 8 -10.05 13.16 -7.19
N ASP A 9 -10.89 12.47 -7.97
CA ASP A 9 -12.08 11.78 -7.50
C ASP A 9 -11.77 10.32 -7.16
N GLY A 10 -10.49 9.92 -7.27
CA GLY A 10 -10.04 8.56 -7.00
C GLY A 10 -10.40 7.61 -8.13
N HIS A 11 -10.53 8.06 -9.37
CA HIS A 11 -10.74 7.22 -10.52
C HIS A 11 -9.43 7.06 -11.32
N SER A 12 -9.22 5.87 -11.88
CA SER A 12 -8.11 5.55 -12.77
C SER A 12 -8.64 4.93 -14.05
N ASP A 13 -8.11 5.34 -15.21
CA ASP A 13 -8.53 4.77 -16.49
C ASP A 13 -8.18 3.28 -16.63
N ILE A 14 -7.21 2.80 -15.85
CA ILE A 14 -6.72 1.41 -15.89
C ILE A 14 -7.46 0.56 -14.85
N PHE A 15 -7.68 1.13 -13.66
CA PHE A 15 -8.14 0.38 -12.49
C PHE A 15 -9.62 0.66 -12.15
N GLY A 16 -10.19 1.75 -12.68
CA GLY A 16 -11.54 2.21 -12.35
C GLY A 16 -11.57 2.97 -11.02
N SER A 17 -12.64 2.77 -10.25
CA SER A 17 -12.86 3.44 -8.97
C SER A 17 -11.95 2.90 -7.87
N MET A 18 -11.05 3.73 -7.35
CA MET A 18 -10.16 3.38 -6.23
C MET A 18 -10.93 2.97 -4.97
N PRO A 19 -12.05 3.64 -4.56
CA PRO A 19 -12.86 3.16 -3.45
C PRO A 19 -13.36 1.72 -3.61
N GLU A 20 -13.80 1.33 -4.81
CA GLU A 20 -14.26 -0.02 -5.09
C GLU A 20 -13.12 -1.04 -5.03
N ILE A 21 -11.95 -0.66 -5.53
CA ILE A 21 -10.75 -1.49 -5.50
C ILE A 21 -10.26 -1.71 -4.08
N ILE A 22 -10.22 -0.66 -3.26
CA ILE A 22 -9.83 -0.76 -1.86
C ILE A 22 -10.83 -1.67 -1.13
N ALA A 23 -12.14 -1.51 -1.36
CA ALA A 23 -13.16 -2.39 -0.80
C ALA A 23 -12.98 -3.85 -1.23
N TYR A 24 -12.61 -4.10 -2.49
CA TYR A 24 -12.27 -5.43 -3.00
C TYR A 24 -11.09 -6.04 -2.23
N TYR A 25 -10.00 -5.29 -2.03
CA TYR A 25 -8.82 -5.79 -1.32
C TYR A 25 -9.08 -6.04 0.16
N VAL A 26 -9.91 -5.22 0.81
CA VAL A 26 -10.38 -5.48 2.19
C VAL A 26 -11.21 -6.76 2.23
N LYS A 27 -12.20 -6.92 1.34
CA LYS A 27 -13.05 -8.13 1.27
C LYS A 27 -12.25 -9.41 1.08
N HIS A 28 -11.12 -9.34 0.37
CA HIS A 28 -10.27 -10.50 0.08
C HIS A 28 -9.08 -10.65 1.06
N MET A 29 -9.10 -9.94 2.18
CA MET A 29 -8.10 -10.01 3.27
C MET A 29 -6.67 -9.61 2.85
N TYR A 30 -6.55 -8.82 1.79
CA TYR A 30 -5.28 -8.21 1.41
C TYR A 30 -5.00 -6.93 2.22
N LEU A 31 -6.05 -6.21 2.61
CA LEU A 31 -5.96 -5.04 3.47
C LEU A 31 -6.85 -5.21 4.70
N ASP A 32 -6.37 -4.76 5.84
CA ASP A 32 -7.18 -4.55 7.03
C ASP A 32 -7.52 -3.06 7.13
N LYS A 33 -8.76 -2.75 7.47
CA LYS A 33 -9.30 -1.38 7.55
C LYS A 33 -9.65 -1.04 8.99
N PHE A 34 -9.07 0.03 9.51
CA PHE A 34 -9.28 0.52 10.87
C PHE A 34 -9.85 1.93 10.84
N LYS A 35 -10.69 2.24 11.82
CA LYS A 35 -11.13 3.60 12.10
C LYS A 35 -10.59 3.97 13.48
N GLU A 36 -9.70 4.94 13.55
CA GLU A 36 -9.24 5.44 14.84
C GLU A 36 -10.35 6.24 15.53
N GLN A 37 -10.38 6.17 16.86
CA GLN A 37 -11.41 6.82 17.65
C GLN A 37 -11.20 8.34 17.61
N GLY A 38 -12.15 9.06 17.01
CA GLY A 38 -12.09 10.52 16.86
C GLY A 38 -11.56 10.99 15.51
N ASP A 39 -11.24 10.07 14.60
CA ASP A 39 -10.81 10.41 13.24
C ASP A 39 -11.94 10.18 12.21
N ASP A 40 -12.03 11.07 11.23
CA ASP A 40 -12.92 10.92 10.07
C ASP A 40 -12.26 10.09 8.95
N GLU A 41 -10.94 9.84 9.07
CA GLU A 41 -10.16 9.05 8.14
C GLU A 41 -10.10 7.56 8.52
N PHE A 42 -9.85 6.73 7.51
CA PHE A 42 -9.63 5.30 7.69
C PHE A 42 -8.16 4.97 7.44
N THR A 43 -7.57 4.23 8.36
CA THR A 43 -6.21 3.68 8.22
C THR A 43 -6.28 2.28 7.65
N TYR A 44 -5.36 1.94 6.74
CA TYR A 44 -5.27 0.63 6.13
C TYR A 44 -3.91 0.00 6.37
N THR A 45 -3.88 -1.27 6.77
CA THR A 45 -2.65 -2.06 6.92
C THR A 45 -2.73 -3.35 6.09
N TRP A 46 -1.64 -4.11 6.03
CA TRP A 46 -1.62 -5.37 5.30
C TRP A 46 -2.41 -6.45 6.02
N GLY A 47 -3.40 -7.00 5.32
CA GLY A 47 -4.16 -8.14 5.80
C GLY A 47 -3.36 -9.45 5.74
N PRO A 48 -3.87 -10.52 6.37
CA PRO A 48 -3.17 -11.79 6.50
C PRO A 48 -2.83 -12.42 5.14
N ARG A 49 -3.67 -12.21 4.11
CA ARG A 49 -3.41 -12.74 2.77
C ARG A 49 -2.25 -12.02 2.09
N ALA A 50 -2.12 -10.70 2.26
CA ALA A 50 -0.99 -9.95 1.72
C ALA A 50 0.32 -10.37 2.39
N LYS A 51 0.34 -10.49 3.73
CA LYS A 51 1.50 -10.95 4.49
C LYS A 51 1.97 -12.35 4.08
N ALA A 52 1.04 -13.25 3.76
CA ALA A 52 1.35 -14.60 3.30
C ALA A 52 1.89 -14.64 1.85
N LEU A 53 1.31 -13.85 0.94
CA LEU A 53 1.64 -13.87 -0.49
C LEU A 53 2.85 -13.00 -0.85
N PHE A 54 3.10 -11.95 -0.09
CA PHE A 54 4.17 -10.99 -0.34
C PHE A 54 5.14 -10.96 0.85
N PRO A 55 6.02 -11.96 0.99
CA PRO A 55 7.07 -11.89 2.00
C PRO A 55 7.86 -10.59 1.86
N GLU A 56 8.15 -9.94 2.98
CA GLU A 56 8.79 -8.61 3.04
C GLU A 56 10.03 -8.51 2.14
N LYS A 57 10.87 -9.57 2.14
CA LYS A 57 12.08 -9.66 1.30
C LYS A 57 11.79 -9.54 -0.21
N ASN A 58 10.66 -10.05 -0.67
CA ASN A 58 10.28 -10.04 -2.09
C ASN A 58 9.74 -8.66 -2.48
N LEU A 59 8.97 -8.02 -1.58
CA LEU A 59 8.52 -6.65 -1.78
C LEU A 59 9.72 -5.69 -1.86
N MET A 60 10.69 -5.86 -0.95
CA MET A 60 11.92 -5.07 -0.95
C MET A 60 12.70 -5.21 -2.26
N LYS A 61 12.84 -6.44 -2.77
CA LYS A 61 13.50 -6.69 -4.05
C LYS A 61 12.77 -6.02 -5.22
N LEU A 62 11.43 -6.10 -5.24
CA LEU A 62 10.61 -5.46 -6.26
C LEU A 62 10.80 -3.93 -6.23
N MET A 63 10.75 -3.32 -5.05
CA MET A 63 10.90 -1.87 -4.92
C MET A 63 12.28 -1.39 -5.34
N ALA A 64 13.34 -2.13 -5.00
CA ALA A 64 14.70 -1.83 -5.46
C ALA A 64 14.85 -1.94 -6.98
N GLN A 65 14.13 -2.87 -7.62
CA GLN A 65 14.11 -3.00 -9.08
C GLN A 65 13.33 -1.88 -9.79
N MET A 66 12.21 -1.44 -9.20
CA MET A 66 11.39 -0.37 -9.79
C MET A 66 12.04 1.01 -9.67
N TYR A 67 12.86 1.23 -8.64
CA TYR A 67 13.53 2.51 -8.40
C TYR A 67 15.04 2.30 -8.18
N PRO A 68 15.80 2.00 -9.26
CA PRO A 68 17.24 1.75 -9.16
C PRO A 68 18.03 2.99 -8.70
N ASP A 69 17.49 4.19 -8.92
CA ASP A 69 18.10 5.47 -8.54
C ASP A 69 17.68 5.96 -7.14
N MET A 70 17.06 5.12 -6.31
CA MET A 70 16.75 5.49 -4.92
C MET A 70 18.04 5.73 -4.15
N ASP A 71 18.20 6.94 -3.63
CA ASP A 71 19.25 7.23 -2.67
C ASP A 71 19.09 6.40 -1.38
N GLU A 72 20.18 6.27 -0.64
CA GLU A 72 20.28 5.42 0.53
C GLU A 72 19.29 5.83 1.65
N ASN A 73 18.91 7.11 1.71
CA ASN A 73 17.95 7.62 2.69
C ASN A 73 16.51 7.25 2.32
N LYS A 74 16.11 7.39 1.06
CA LYS A 74 14.78 6.95 0.59
C LYS A 74 14.60 5.45 0.73
N THR A 75 15.66 4.68 0.48
CA THR A 75 15.67 3.24 0.71
C THR A 75 15.43 2.89 2.19
N LYS A 76 16.07 3.60 3.13
CA LYS A 76 15.85 3.39 4.58
C LYS A 76 14.43 3.74 5.03
N VAL A 77 13.86 4.84 4.53
CA VAL A 77 12.47 5.23 4.84
C VAL A 77 11.48 4.20 4.30
N LEU A 78 11.69 3.74 3.07
CA LEU A 78 10.87 2.70 2.46
C LEU A 78 10.96 1.37 3.21
N MET A 79 12.19 0.94 3.56
CA MET A 79 12.44 -0.26 4.38
C MET A 79 11.67 -0.19 5.70
N ARG A 80 11.72 0.96 6.38
CA ARG A 80 11.02 1.16 7.65
C ARG A 80 9.50 1.05 7.49
N GLY A 81 8.93 1.66 6.45
CA GLY A 81 7.49 1.58 6.19
C GLY A 81 7.01 0.17 5.86
N ILE A 82 7.79 -0.57 5.05
CA ILE A 82 7.50 -1.96 4.69
C ILE A 82 7.55 -2.86 5.93
N LYS A 83 8.57 -2.70 6.77
CA LYS A 83 8.73 -3.47 8.00
C LYS A 83 7.59 -3.24 9.00
N MET A 84 7.23 -1.97 9.22
CA MET A 84 6.09 -1.62 10.07
C MET A 84 4.78 -2.24 9.56
N ALA A 85 4.54 -2.24 8.24
CA ALA A 85 3.34 -2.86 7.66
C ALA A 85 3.32 -4.40 7.75
N ALA A 86 4.48 -5.06 7.93
CA ALA A 86 4.60 -6.51 8.00
C ALA A 86 4.54 -7.07 9.44
N GLU A 87 4.95 -6.28 10.45
CA GLU A 87 5.10 -6.71 11.84
C GLU A 87 3.90 -6.41 12.77
N GLU A 88 2.97 -5.54 12.38
CA GLU A 88 1.70 -5.25 13.09
C GLU A 88 0.56 -6.16 12.63
#